data_AF-A0A1H2M8Z7-F1
#
_entry.id   AF-A0A1H2M8Z7-F1
#
_cell.length_a   1.000
_cell.length_b   1.000
_cell.length_c   1.000
_cell.angle_alpha   90.00
_cell.angle_beta   90.00
_cell.angle_gamma   90.00
#
_symmetry.space_group_name_H-M   'P 1'
#
loop_
_entity.id
_entity.type
_entity.pdbx_description
1 polymer ?
#
loop_
_entity_poly.entity_id
_entity_poly.type
_entity_poly.pdbx_seq_one_letter_code
_entity_poly.pdbx_strand_id
1 'polypeptide(L)'
;MARSDNVGLGLFEDTASAAGNFPGALRGYDRQAVDDYVRTLEASVVQSRAHAAELERQVTGLQDDLSESRLREVDPDDVDYAGLGGRANEILRLAQEQANDLTTAANLEGERIREEARRDAAQLRDQAERDSSELRTGGMTEISELRTRLQGEVAGQVARAQAEAAALLDAARREGASLRLQAEHEAAALREGARLETETLRREVEHEVAQARADVAREREESLARARSEHDELTVQTSAMLAQAAEHHAQSTGRLEEDVAESARIRAEAVSEAEQVRANAIAEAENRIATARKQAAAITARTQQEFSWRKQQLRRETELLQQRKSAVLSQLASLSELAQQTASSFPDLDEDRDVADARDGGDTGRDGAGDDAPDSQDVAEDGEDRTVLKAYSSPSLPPEEQEPAEVRPDEHTDGPADAKTGQQAGEDEDDVVPDIPVDGEPTLLAPPGSQPATPRTRRTPR
;
A
#
# COMPACT_ATOMS: atom_id res chain seq x y z
N MET A 1 -57.57 86.02 -109.48
CA MET A 1 -56.53 84.97 -109.46
C MET A 1 -55.98 84.84 -108.05
N ALA A 2 -56.32 83.76 -107.36
CA ALA A 2 -55.53 83.21 -106.26
C ALA A 2 -55.76 81.69 -106.33
N ARG A 3 -54.74 80.93 -106.71
CA ARG A 3 -54.77 79.46 -106.75
C ARG A 3 -54.78 78.98 -105.30
N SER A 4 -55.75 78.17 -104.88
CA SER A 4 -55.76 76.70 -105.06
C SER A 4 -54.72 75.96 -104.21
N ASP A 5 -54.72 76.19 -102.89
CA ASP A 5 -54.24 75.21 -101.89
C ASP A 5 -55.40 74.36 -101.32
N ASN A 6 -56.45 74.15 -102.13
CA ASN A 6 -57.59 73.29 -101.79
C ASN A 6 -57.37 71.82 -102.23
N VAL A 7 -56.11 71.36 -102.17
CA VAL A 7 -55.68 70.05 -102.70
C VAL A 7 -55.94 68.91 -101.70
N GLY A 8 -56.37 69.23 -100.48
CA GLY A 8 -56.70 68.25 -99.43
C GLY A 8 -58.19 67.90 -99.25
N LEU A 9 -59.12 68.69 -99.82
CA LEU A 9 -60.56 68.54 -99.55
C LEU A 9 -61.36 67.90 -100.70
N GLY A 10 -60.80 67.83 -101.91
CA GLY A 10 -61.41 67.15 -103.06
C GLY A 10 -61.42 65.61 -103.00
N LEU A 11 -61.05 65.01 -101.87
CA LEU A 11 -61.09 63.56 -101.64
C LEU A 11 -62.44 63.04 -101.11
N PHE A 12 -63.39 63.95 -100.82
CA PHE A 12 -64.68 63.64 -100.18
C PHE A 12 -65.88 64.11 -101.03
N GLU A 13 -65.70 64.16 -102.35
CA GLU A 13 -66.76 64.47 -103.32
C GLU A 13 -67.30 63.16 -103.91
N ASP A 14 -68.46 62.73 -103.38
CA ASP A 14 -69.41 61.72 -103.86
C ASP A 14 -68.93 60.30 -104.24
N THR A 15 -67.68 59.90 -104.00
CA THR A 15 -67.27 58.52 -103.63
C THR A 15 -65.78 58.46 -103.28
N ALA A 16 -65.41 58.41 -101.99
CA ALA A 16 -64.01 58.25 -101.60
C ALA A 16 -63.49 56.81 -101.87
N SER A 17 -64.38 55.84 -102.06
CA SER A 17 -64.05 54.51 -102.62
C SER A 17 -63.40 54.55 -104.03
N ALA A 18 -63.46 55.69 -104.74
CA ALA A 18 -62.73 55.91 -105.99
C ALA A 18 -61.35 56.61 -105.80
N ALA A 19 -61.02 57.07 -104.59
CA ALA A 19 -59.70 57.62 -104.29
C ALA A 19 -58.66 56.49 -104.24
N GLY A 20 -57.67 56.56 -105.13
CA GLY A 20 -56.69 55.49 -105.31
C GLY A 20 -55.93 55.12 -104.03
N ASN A 21 -55.83 53.81 -103.80
CA ASN A 21 -55.10 53.13 -102.74
C ASN A 21 -53.94 53.95 -102.12
N PHE A 22 -54.09 54.39 -100.86
CA PHE A 22 -53.05 55.10 -100.11
C PHE A 22 -51.70 54.34 -100.11
N PRO A 23 -50.55 55.02 -100.29
CA PRO A 23 -49.24 54.36 -100.33
C PRO A 23 -48.87 53.77 -98.97
N GLY A 24 -48.49 52.48 -98.95
CA GLY A 24 -48.13 51.77 -97.73
C GLY A 24 -46.75 52.16 -97.20
N ALA A 25 -46.68 52.49 -95.90
CA ALA A 25 -45.43 52.68 -95.17
C ALA A 25 -45.19 51.53 -94.17
N LEU A 26 -43.92 51.24 -93.86
CA LEU A 26 -43.52 50.09 -93.02
C LEU A 26 -44.03 50.17 -91.56
N ARG A 27 -44.52 51.35 -91.14
CA ARG A 27 -45.37 51.58 -89.97
C ARG A 27 -46.49 52.52 -90.42
N GLY A 28 -47.70 52.01 -90.51
CA GLY A 28 -48.91 52.76 -90.84
C GLY A 28 -50.09 52.31 -89.98
N TYR A 29 -51.22 53.00 -90.11
CA TYR A 29 -52.47 52.57 -89.52
C TYR A 29 -52.97 51.28 -90.17
N ASP A 30 -53.74 50.48 -89.43
CA ASP A 30 -54.37 49.28 -89.99
C ASP A 30 -55.33 49.68 -91.11
N ARG A 31 -55.08 49.13 -92.29
CA ARG A 31 -55.87 49.40 -93.49
C ARG A 31 -57.36 49.07 -93.27
N GLN A 32 -57.68 47.96 -92.60
CA GLN A 32 -59.08 47.57 -92.42
C GLN A 32 -59.81 48.56 -91.51
N ALA A 33 -59.20 48.94 -90.39
CA ALA A 33 -59.74 49.96 -89.50
C ALA A 33 -59.87 51.35 -90.16
N VAL A 34 -58.95 51.71 -91.06
CA VAL A 34 -59.04 52.96 -91.85
C VAL A 34 -60.13 52.87 -92.91
N ASP A 35 -60.24 51.76 -93.65
CA ASP A 35 -61.27 51.56 -94.68
C ASP A 35 -62.69 51.59 -94.05
N ASP A 36 -62.88 50.95 -92.88
CA ASP A 36 -64.13 51.03 -92.11
C ASP A 36 -64.41 52.44 -91.58
N TYR A 37 -63.40 53.13 -91.02
CA TYR A 37 -63.56 54.51 -90.55
C TYR A 37 -63.92 55.47 -91.68
N VAL A 38 -63.24 55.38 -92.83
CA VAL A 38 -63.55 56.17 -94.04
C VAL A 38 -64.99 55.90 -94.49
N ARG A 39 -65.44 54.64 -94.49
CA ARG A 39 -66.83 54.29 -94.84
C ARG A 39 -67.86 54.90 -93.89
N THR A 40 -67.57 54.96 -92.58
CA THR A 40 -68.45 55.68 -91.63
C THR A 40 -68.42 57.19 -91.83
N LEU A 41 -67.27 57.75 -92.21
CA LEU A 41 -67.12 59.17 -92.52
C LEU A 41 -67.85 59.55 -93.82
N GLU A 42 -67.77 58.74 -94.87
CA GLU A 42 -68.57 58.87 -96.10
C GLU A 42 -70.07 58.91 -95.77
N ALA A 43 -70.56 57.97 -94.95
CA ALA A 43 -71.96 57.94 -94.52
C ALA A 43 -72.36 59.22 -93.77
N SER A 44 -71.50 59.74 -92.89
CA SER A 44 -71.70 61.01 -92.17
C SER A 44 -71.69 62.24 -93.09
N VAL A 45 -70.84 62.25 -94.13
CA VAL A 45 -70.80 63.32 -95.14
C VAL A 45 -72.07 63.30 -96.02
N VAL A 46 -72.54 62.12 -96.44
CA VAL A 46 -73.80 61.98 -97.17
C VAL A 46 -74.98 62.41 -96.29
N GLN A 47 -75.00 62.02 -95.02
CA GLN A 47 -76.04 62.42 -94.06
C GLN A 47 -76.06 63.94 -93.82
N SER A 48 -74.90 64.57 -93.63
CA SER A 48 -74.81 66.03 -93.42
C SER A 48 -75.15 66.82 -94.69
N ARG A 49 -74.77 66.35 -95.89
CA ARG A 49 -75.22 66.94 -97.17
C ARG A 49 -76.73 66.79 -97.37
N ALA A 50 -77.33 65.63 -97.04
CA ALA A 50 -78.78 65.44 -97.11
C ALA A 50 -79.52 66.39 -96.15
N HIS A 51 -78.98 66.60 -94.94
CA HIS A 51 -79.50 67.56 -93.97
C HIS A 51 -79.33 69.02 -94.44
N ALA A 52 -78.23 69.36 -95.12
CA ALA A 52 -78.04 70.67 -95.73
C ALA A 52 -79.02 70.92 -96.89
N ALA A 53 -79.24 69.95 -97.77
CA ALA A 53 -80.21 70.05 -98.87
C ALA A 53 -81.68 70.04 -98.40
N GLU A 54 -81.96 69.51 -97.20
CA GLU A 54 -83.25 69.66 -96.51
C GLU A 54 -83.41 71.08 -95.93
N LEU A 55 -82.38 71.58 -95.24
CA LEU A 55 -82.34 72.97 -94.76
C LEU A 55 -82.46 73.99 -95.91
N GLU A 56 -81.80 73.77 -97.04
CA GLU A 56 -81.92 74.63 -98.22
C GLU A 56 -83.35 74.62 -98.78
N ARG A 57 -83.99 73.45 -98.88
CA ARG A 57 -85.41 73.35 -99.29
C ARG A 57 -86.36 74.04 -98.30
N GLN A 58 -86.06 73.98 -97.00
CA GLN A 58 -86.81 74.71 -95.98
C GLN A 58 -86.58 76.23 -96.08
N VAL A 59 -85.35 76.68 -96.36
CA VAL A 59 -85.03 78.10 -96.56
C VAL A 59 -85.68 78.64 -97.82
N THR A 60 -85.69 77.90 -98.94
CA THR A 60 -86.42 78.33 -100.15
C THR A 60 -87.93 78.31 -99.92
N GLY A 61 -88.47 77.29 -99.25
CA GLY A 61 -89.89 77.27 -98.87
C GLY A 61 -90.30 78.45 -98.01
N LEU A 62 -89.50 78.79 -96.98
CA LEU A 62 -89.73 79.98 -96.15
C LEU A 62 -89.54 81.30 -96.91
N GLN A 63 -88.66 81.35 -97.91
CA GLN A 63 -88.49 82.51 -98.78
C GLN A 63 -89.70 82.67 -99.73
N ASP A 64 -90.22 81.56 -100.26
CA ASP A 64 -91.43 81.53 -101.09
C ASP A 64 -92.65 81.93 -100.26
N ASP A 65 -92.86 81.36 -99.07
CA ASP A 65 -93.90 81.74 -98.11
C ASP A 65 -93.83 83.22 -97.70
N LEU A 66 -92.62 83.76 -97.51
CA LEU A 66 -92.40 85.17 -97.18
C LEU A 66 -92.60 86.08 -98.40
N SER A 67 -92.37 85.57 -99.61
CA SER A 67 -92.70 86.28 -100.85
C SER A 67 -94.21 86.30 -101.12
N GLU A 68 -94.92 85.19 -100.86
CA GLU A 68 -96.38 85.13 -100.91
C GLU A 68 -96.96 86.06 -99.84
N SER A 69 -96.43 86.05 -98.62
CA SER A 69 -96.86 86.94 -97.54
C SER A 69 -96.66 88.43 -97.87
N ARG A 70 -95.58 88.79 -98.58
CA ARG A 70 -95.37 90.16 -99.11
C ARG A 70 -96.30 90.52 -100.26
N LEU A 71 -96.66 89.56 -101.11
CA LEU A 71 -97.66 89.76 -102.17
C LEU A 71 -99.10 89.78 -101.60
N ARG A 72 -99.28 89.31 -100.37
CA ARG A 72 -100.51 89.33 -99.57
C ARG A 72 -100.55 90.49 -98.57
N GLU A 73 -99.68 91.48 -98.75
CA GLU A 73 -99.68 92.75 -98.03
C GLU A 73 -100.95 93.53 -98.41
N VAL A 74 -101.93 93.51 -97.52
CA VAL A 74 -103.20 94.25 -97.65
C VAL A 74 -102.91 95.74 -97.46
N ASP A 75 -103.55 96.60 -98.26
CA ASP A 75 -103.37 98.06 -98.22
C ASP A 75 -103.47 98.62 -96.79
N PRO A 76 -102.48 99.40 -96.32
CA PRO A 76 -102.41 99.86 -94.92
C PRO A 76 -103.47 100.90 -94.54
N ASP A 77 -104.25 101.40 -95.51
CA ASP A 77 -105.29 102.40 -95.33
C ASP A 77 -106.69 101.82 -95.00
N ASP A 78 -106.85 100.49 -94.97
CA ASP A 78 -108.08 99.80 -94.51
C ASP A 78 -107.86 99.02 -93.19
N VAL A 79 -107.06 99.60 -92.28
CA VAL A 79 -106.79 99.06 -90.95
C VAL A 79 -107.61 99.81 -89.90
N ASP A 80 -108.74 99.23 -89.47
CA ASP A 80 -109.54 99.78 -88.37
C ASP A 80 -108.84 99.60 -87.01
N TYR A 81 -108.25 100.69 -86.52
CA TYR A 81 -107.60 100.76 -85.21
C TYR A 81 -108.58 100.68 -84.02
N ALA A 82 -109.91 100.81 -84.22
CA ALA A 82 -110.88 100.57 -83.15
C ALA A 82 -110.87 99.10 -82.70
N GLY A 83 -110.56 98.16 -83.60
CA GLY A 83 -110.37 96.75 -83.28
C GLY A 83 -109.07 96.45 -82.52
N LEU A 84 -108.09 97.36 -82.51
CA LEU A 84 -106.76 97.09 -81.94
C LEU A 84 -106.80 96.89 -80.41
N GLY A 85 -107.70 97.59 -79.70
CA GLY A 85 -107.91 97.40 -78.27
C GLY A 85 -108.60 96.08 -77.92
N GLY A 86 -109.49 95.60 -78.80
CA GLY A 86 -110.07 94.26 -78.71
C GLY A 86 -109.00 93.19 -78.94
N ARG A 87 -108.28 93.30 -80.06
CA ARG A 87 -107.22 92.35 -80.46
C ARG A 87 -106.03 92.33 -79.48
N ALA A 88 -105.66 93.46 -78.90
CA ALA A 88 -104.63 93.51 -77.86
C ALA A 88 -105.09 92.88 -76.54
N ASN A 89 -106.35 93.07 -76.13
CA ASN A 89 -106.92 92.36 -74.99
C ASN A 89 -107.09 90.85 -75.28
N GLU A 90 -107.40 90.46 -76.52
CA GLU A 90 -107.41 89.05 -76.94
C GLU A 90 -106.01 88.44 -76.92
N ILE A 91 -104.98 89.15 -77.39
CA ILE A 91 -103.57 88.71 -77.31
C ILE A 91 -103.11 88.62 -75.86
N LEU A 92 -103.46 89.58 -74.99
CA LEU A 92 -103.13 89.51 -73.57
C LEU A 92 -103.91 88.40 -72.85
N ARG A 93 -105.18 88.17 -73.19
CA ARG A 93 -105.98 87.06 -72.66
C ARG A 93 -105.40 85.72 -73.11
N LEU A 94 -105.06 85.57 -74.39
CA LEU A 94 -104.43 84.38 -74.95
C LEU A 94 -103.04 84.15 -74.37
N ALA A 95 -102.24 85.19 -74.18
CA ALA A 95 -100.92 85.10 -73.54
C ALA A 95 -101.02 84.75 -72.04
N GLN A 96 -102.06 85.21 -71.34
CA GLN A 96 -102.30 84.85 -69.95
C GLN A 96 -102.90 83.45 -69.80
N GLU A 97 -103.73 83.01 -70.75
CA GLU A 97 -104.19 81.62 -70.89
C GLU A 97 -103.00 80.70 -71.16
N GLN A 98 -102.15 81.01 -72.15
CA GLN A 98 -100.88 80.32 -72.42
C GLN A 98 -99.88 80.35 -71.25
N ALA A 99 -99.81 81.43 -70.47
CA ALA A 99 -98.95 81.50 -69.29
C ALA A 99 -99.48 80.63 -68.14
N ASN A 100 -100.80 80.55 -67.97
CA ASN A 100 -101.44 79.62 -67.04
C ASN A 100 -101.26 78.15 -67.50
N ASP A 101 -101.39 77.87 -68.80
CA ASP A 101 -101.13 76.55 -69.38
C ASP A 101 -99.66 76.15 -69.24
N LEU A 102 -98.72 77.09 -69.49
CA LEU A 102 -97.29 76.86 -69.31
C LEU A 102 -96.91 76.64 -67.85
N THR A 103 -97.49 77.40 -66.91
CA THR A 103 -97.22 77.22 -65.47
C THR A 103 -97.88 75.96 -64.91
N THR A 104 -99.07 75.57 -65.37
CA THR A 104 -99.68 74.29 -64.99
C THR A 104 -98.92 73.11 -65.58
N ALA A 105 -98.49 73.17 -66.85
CA ALA A 105 -97.61 72.18 -67.47
C ALA A 105 -96.25 72.07 -66.75
N ALA A 106 -95.62 73.19 -66.40
CA ALA A 106 -94.36 73.21 -65.65
C ALA A 106 -94.50 72.66 -64.23
N ASN A 107 -95.63 72.91 -63.55
CA ASN A 107 -95.94 72.32 -62.25
C ASN A 107 -96.19 70.80 -62.35
N LEU A 108 -96.92 70.36 -63.38
CA LEU A 108 -97.15 68.94 -63.66
C LEU A 108 -95.84 68.20 -63.94
N GLU A 109 -94.97 68.75 -64.81
CA GLU A 109 -93.65 68.16 -65.07
C GLU A 109 -92.74 68.23 -63.83
N GLY A 110 -92.83 69.30 -63.04
CA GLY A 110 -92.13 69.42 -61.76
C GLY A 110 -92.53 68.34 -60.75
N GLU A 111 -93.81 68.01 -60.63
CA GLU A 111 -94.27 66.87 -59.83
C GLU A 111 -93.91 65.52 -60.47
N ARG A 112 -93.95 65.40 -61.80
CA ARG A 112 -93.50 64.19 -62.55
C ARG A 112 -92.03 63.87 -62.22
N ILE A 113 -91.14 64.85 -62.35
CA ILE A 113 -89.72 64.76 -62.01
C ILE A 113 -89.52 64.47 -60.51
N ARG A 114 -90.30 65.10 -59.62
CA ARG A 114 -90.24 64.81 -58.17
C ARG A 114 -90.65 63.37 -57.85
N GLU A 115 -91.65 62.83 -58.54
CA GLU A 115 -92.10 61.45 -58.30
C GLU A 115 -91.13 60.43 -58.91
N GLU A 116 -90.57 60.69 -60.10
CA GLU A 116 -89.47 59.91 -60.68
C GLU A 116 -88.26 59.89 -59.73
N ALA A 117 -87.77 61.06 -59.30
CA ALA A 117 -86.65 61.14 -58.35
C ALA A 117 -86.94 60.48 -56.99
N ARG A 118 -88.19 60.48 -56.51
CA ARG A 118 -88.59 59.72 -55.30
C ARG A 118 -88.55 58.21 -55.52
N ARG A 119 -88.97 57.72 -56.70
CA ARG A 119 -88.91 56.30 -57.07
C ARG A 119 -87.46 55.84 -57.22
N ASP A 120 -86.63 56.61 -57.90
CA ASP A 120 -85.20 56.32 -58.08
C ASP A 120 -84.46 56.30 -56.73
N ALA A 121 -84.74 57.28 -55.85
CA ALA A 121 -84.17 57.31 -54.51
C ALA A 121 -84.66 56.16 -53.61
N ALA A 122 -85.88 55.64 -53.83
CA ALA A 122 -86.36 54.44 -53.15
C ALA A 122 -85.66 53.18 -53.68
N GLN A 123 -85.57 53.02 -55.00
CA GLN A 123 -84.85 51.91 -55.64
C GLN A 123 -83.37 51.85 -55.23
N LEU A 124 -82.70 53.00 -55.17
CA LEU A 124 -81.30 53.09 -54.73
C LEU A 124 -81.12 52.71 -53.26
N ARG A 125 -82.08 53.03 -52.38
CA ARG A 125 -82.06 52.60 -50.97
C ARG A 125 -82.29 51.10 -50.86
N ASP A 126 -83.33 50.58 -51.51
CA ASP A 126 -83.63 49.16 -51.58
C ASP A 126 -82.42 48.35 -52.07
N GLN A 127 -81.70 48.86 -53.08
CA GLN A 127 -80.49 48.23 -53.61
C GLN A 127 -79.34 48.33 -52.60
N ALA A 128 -79.05 49.50 -52.04
CA ALA A 128 -78.00 49.66 -51.03
C ALA A 128 -78.24 48.82 -49.76
N GLU A 129 -79.50 48.61 -49.37
CA GLU A 129 -79.87 47.74 -48.25
C GLU A 129 -79.64 46.26 -48.59
N ARG A 130 -79.97 45.82 -49.82
CA ARG A 130 -79.68 44.45 -50.30
C ARG A 130 -78.17 44.21 -50.39
N ASP A 131 -77.43 45.10 -51.05
CA ASP A 131 -75.97 45.01 -51.20
C ASP A 131 -75.29 45.00 -49.81
N SER A 132 -75.75 45.85 -48.88
CA SER A 132 -75.28 45.84 -47.48
C SER A 132 -75.61 44.56 -46.72
N SER A 133 -76.76 43.95 -46.98
CA SER A 133 -77.15 42.67 -46.37
C SER A 133 -76.34 41.50 -46.94
N GLU A 134 -76.10 41.49 -48.25
CA GLU A 134 -75.27 40.51 -48.95
C GLU A 134 -73.81 40.59 -48.49
N LEU A 135 -73.21 41.78 -48.49
CA LEU A 135 -71.84 42.00 -47.98
C LEU A 135 -71.68 41.59 -46.51
N ARG A 136 -72.68 41.88 -45.66
CA ARG A 136 -72.66 41.43 -44.25
C ARG A 136 -72.78 39.92 -44.13
N THR A 137 -73.64 39.29 -44.92
CA THR A 137 -73.85 37.84 -44.87
C THR A 137 -72.62 37.10 -45.41
N GLY A 138 -72.10 37.50 -46.58
CA GLY A 138 -70.89 36.98 -47.20
C GLY A 138 -69.66 37.12 -46.28
N GLY A 139 -69.44 38.32 -45.73
CA GLY A 139 -68.35 38.55 -44.79
C GLY A 139 -68.47 37.70 -43.50
N MET A 140 -69.68 37.49 -42.98
CA MET A 140 -69.88 36.59 -41.83
C MET A 140 -69.64 35.13 -42.18
N THR A 141 -70.03 34.67 -43.37
CA THR A 141 -69.71 33.31 -43.84
C THR A 141 -68.21 33.11 -44.04
N GLU A 142 -67.52 34.05 -44.68
CA GLU A 142 -66.06 34.01 -44.87
C GLU A 142 -65.30 33.99 -43.54
N ILE A 143 -65.70 34.83 -42.56
CA ILE A 143 -65.11 34.82 -41.22
C ILE A 143 -65.38 33.48 -40.50
N SER A 144 -66.57 32.90 -40.68
CA SER A 144 -66.91 31.58 -40.11
C SER A 144 -66.07 30.47 -40.72
N GLU A 145 -65.94 30.43 -42.06
CA GLU A 145 -65.10 29.46 -42.77
C GLU A 145 -63.63 29.60 -42.41
N LEU A 146 -63.10 30.83 -42.35
CA LEU A 146 -61.73 31.10 -41.94
C LEU A 146 -61.49 30.64 -40.49
N ARG A 147 -62.43 30.93 -39.58
CA ARG A 147 -62.37 30.46 -38.18
C ARG A 147 -62.35 28.93 -38.11
N THR A 148 -63.23 28.24 -38.83
CA THR A 148 -63.28 26.78 -38.86
C THR A 148 -62.01 26.17 -39.45
N ARG A 149 -61.47 26.77 -40.53
CA ARG A 149 -60.20 26.35 -41.15
C ARG A 149 -59.03 26.49 -40.17
N LEU A 150 -58.87 27.68 -39.57
CA LEU A 150 -57.80 27.94 -38.60
C LEU A 150 -57.92 27.07 -37.35
N GLN A 151 -59.13 26.80 -36.86
CA GLN A 151 -59.37 25.86 -35.76
C GLN A 151 -58.93 24.44 -36.13
N GLY A 152 -59.23 23.97 -37.35
CA GLY A 152 -58.77 22.68 -37.86
C GLY A 152 -57.25 22.60 -38.04
N GLU A 153 -56.62 23.67 -38.55
CA GLU A 153 -55.16 23.78 -38.70
C GLU A 153 -54.44 23.76 -37.34
N VAL A 154 -54.92 24.54 -36.36
CA VAL A 154 -54.37 24.56 -34.99
C VAL A 154 -54.56 23.21 -34.30
N ALA A 155 -55.74 22.60 -34.39
CA ALA A 155 -55.98 21.26 -33.84
C ALA A 155 -55.05 20.21 -34.49
N GLY A 156 -54.84 20.30 -35.81
CA GLY A 156 -53.90 19.44 -36.54
C GLY A 156 -52.44 19.66 -36.13
N GLN A 157 -52.02 20.91 -35.90
CA GLN A 157 -50.68 21.22 -35.40
C GLN A 157 -50.47 20.70 -33.97
N VAL A 158 -51.44 20.89 -33.07
CA VAL A 158 -51.38 20.36 -31.70
C VAL A 158 -51.30 18.84 -31.70
N ALA A 159 -52.11 18.16 -32.52
CA ALA A 159 -52.08 16.70 -32.63
C ALA A 159 -50.73 16.18 -33.16
N ARG A 160 -50.12 16.86 -34.15
CA ARG A 160 -48.76 16.53 -34.64
C ARG A 160 -47.71 16.74 -33.57
N ALA A 161 -47.70 17.90 -32.90
CA ALA A 161 -46.75 18.20 -31.85
C ALA A 161 -46.85 17.22 -30.67
N GLN A 162 -48.07 16.78 -30.31
CA GLN A 162 -48.29 15.74 -29.30
C GLN A 162 -47.77 14.37 -29.75
N ALA A 163 -47.99 13.98 -31.00
CA ALA A 163 -47.48 12.72 -31.56
C ALA A 163 -45.95 12.71 -31.66
N GLU A 164 -45.34 13.82 -32.08
CA GLU A 164 -43.89 14.02 -32.13
C GLU A 164 -43.27 13.98 -30.72
N ALA A 165 -43.87 14.66 -29.74
CA ALA A 165 -43.44 14.62 -28.35
C ALA A 165 -43.53 13.21 -27.75
N ALA A 166 -44.61 12.47 -28.01
CA ALA A 166 -44.75 11.08 -27.58
C ALA A 166 -43.68 10.17 -28.22
N ALA A 167 -43.46 10.32 -29.53
CA ALA A 167 -42.43 9.56 -30.24
C ALA A 167 -41.01 9.85 -29.72
N LEU A 168 -40.69 11.11 -29.40
CA LEU A 168 -39.42 11.51 -28.78
C LEU A 168 -39.26 10.94 -27.37
N LEU A 169 -40.32 10.96 -26.54
CA LEU A 169 -40.29 10.35 -25.21
C LEU A 169 -40.08 8.83 -25.27
N ASP A 170 -40.73 8.15 -26.20
CA ASP A 170 -40.57 6.70 -26.36
C ASP A 170 -39.24 6.32 -27.04
N ALA A 171 -38.64 7.21 -27.84
CA ALA A 171 -37.26 7.06 -28.31
C ALA A 171 -36.27 7.20 -27.13
N ALA A 172 -36.36 8.28 -26.36
CA ALA A 172 -35.50 8.54 -25.19
C ALA A 172 -35.63 7.46 -24.11
N ARG A 173 -36.84 6.91 -23.89
CA ARG A 173 -37.06 5.76 -23.00
C ARG A 173 -36.34 4.49 -23.49
N ARG A 174 -36.41 4.20 -24.79
CA ARG A 174 -35.72 3.04 -25.39
C ARG A 174 -34.21 3.19 -25.36
N GLU A 175 -33.70 4.39 -25.65
CA GLU A 175 -32.28 4.72 -25.54
C GLU A 175 -31.80 4.60 -24.08
N GLY A 176 -32.51 5.20 -23.13
CA GLY A 176 -32.20 5.09 -21.71
C GLY A 176 -32.25 3.65 -21.18
N ALA A 177 -33.18 2.82 -21.65
CA ALA A 177 -33.23 1.39 -21.33
C ALA A 177 -32.05 0.62 -21.95
N SER A 178 -31.65 0.94 -23.18
CA SER A 178 -30.48 0.36 -23.85
C SER A 178 -29.18 0.71 -23.13
N LEU A 179 -28.99 1.99 -22.78
CA LEU A 179 -27.82 2.48 -22.05
C LEU A 179 -27.73 1.84 -20.65
N ARG A 180 -28.87 1.68 -19.97
CA ARG A 180 -28.91 0.95 -18.69
C ARG A 180 -28.51 -0.51 -18.84
N LEU A 181 -29.04 -1.22 -19.83
CA LEU A 181 -28.70 -2.63 -20.07
C LEU A 181 -27.21 -2.79 -20.43
N GLN A 182 -26.65 -1.86 -21.21
CA GLN A 182 -25.22 -1.81 -21.53
C GLN A 182 -24.38 -1.60 -20.26
N ALA A 183 -24.70 -0.59 -19.44
CA ALA A 183 -24.00 -0.33 -18.18
C ALA A 183 -24.14 -1.49 -17.18
N GLU A 184 -25.30 -2.14 -17.10
CA GLU A 184 -25.52 -3.33 -16.27
C GLU A 184 -24.66 -4.53 -16.76
N HIS A 185 -24.52 -4.70 -18.08
CA HIS A 185 -23.65 -5.73 -18.67
C HIS A 185 -22.16 -5.45 -18.48
N GLU A 186 -21.72 -4.21 -18.72
CA GLU A 186 -20.33 -3.76 -18.49
C GLU A 186 -19.94 -3.90 -17.01
N ALA A 187 -20.83 -3.51 -16.08
CA ALA A 187 -20.60 -3.69 -14.65
C ALA A 187 -20.56 -5.18 -14.24
N ALA A 188 -21.34 -6.05 -14.87
CA ALA A 188 -21.27 -7.49 -14.64
C ALA A 188 -19.94 -8.08 -15.18
N ALA A 189 -19.53 -7.69 -16.39
CA ALA A 189 -18.27 -8.12 -16.99
C ALA A 189 -17.05 -7.66 -16.17
N LEU A 190 -17.08 -6.42 -15.65
CA LEU A 190 -16.04 -5.90 -14.76
C LEU A 190 -15.95 -6.70 -13.45
N ARG A 191 -17.10 -7.04 -12.83
CA ARG A 191 -17.13 -7.83 -11.59
C ARG A 191 -16.59 -9.25 -11.79
N GLU A 192 -16.98 -9.93 -12.86
CA GLU A 192 -16.47 -11.27 -13.17
C GLU A 192 -14.99 -11.23 -13.56
N GLY A 193 -14.54 -10.20 -14.30
CA GLY A 193 -13.12 -9.97 -14.58
C GLY A 193 -12.30 -9.81 -13.29
N ALA A 194 -12.68 -8.88 -12.43
CA ALA A 194 -12.01 -8.66 -11.14
C ALA A 194 -12.06 -9.91 -10.23
N ARG A 195 -13.18 -10.66 -10.25
CA ARG A 195 -13.28 -11.95 -9.55
C ARG A 195 -12.25 -12.95 -10.08
N LEU A 196 -12.16 -13.15 -11.39
CA LEU A 196 -11.20 -14.07 -11.99
C LEU A 196 -9.76 -13.65 -11.69
N GLU A 197 -9.44 -12.35 -11.78
CA GLU A 197 -8.14 -11.78 -11.41
C GLU A 197 -7.79 -12.02 -9.93
N THR A 198 -8.73 -11.82 -9.01
CA THR A 198 -8.51 -12.13 -7.58
C THR A 198 -8.36 -13.63 -7.34
N GLU A 199 -9.05 -14.50 -8.08
CA GLU A 199 -8.86 -15.95 -8.00
C GLU A 199 -7.51 -16.39 -8.59
N THR A 200 -7.00 -15.77 -9.67
CA THR A 200 -5.65 -16.07 -10.19
C THR A 200 -4.56 -15.57 -9.24
N LEU A 201 -4.64 -14.33 -8.79
CA LEU A 201 -3.69 -13.76 -7.82
C LEU A 201 -3.67 -14.58 -6.53
N ARG A 202 -4.83 -15.05 -6.06
CA ARG A 202 -4.90 -15.93 -4.89
C ARG A 202 -4.19 -17.27 -5.13
N ARG A 203 -4.35 -17.90 -6.30
CA ARG A 203 -3.65 -19.14 -6.65
C ARG A 203 -2.14 -18.93 -6.77
N GLU A 204 -1.71 -17.79 -7.29
CA GLU A 204 -0.30 -17.39 -7.36
C GLU A 204 0.30 -17.22 -5.97
N VAL A 205 -0.35 -16.45 -5.09
CA VAL A 205 0.08 -16.28 -3.68
C VAL A 205 0.05 -17.61 -2.91
N GLU A 206 -0.96 -18.46 -3.10
CA GLU A 206 -1.00 -19.80 -2.50
C GLU A 206 0.15 -20.69 -3.00
N HIS A 207 0.57 -20.54 -4.26
CA HIS A 207 1.74 -21.22 -4.82
C HIS A 207 3.07 -20.68 -4.27
N GLU A 208 3.26 -19.36 -4.24
CA GLU A 208 4.46 -18.72 -3.67
C GLU A 208 4.63 -19.04 -2.19
N VAL A 209 3.54 -19.01 -1.40
CA VAL A 209 3.56 -19.41 0.02
C VAL A 209 3.90 -20.89 0.18
N ALA A 210 3.45 -21.77 -0.72
CA ALA A 210 3.81 -23.18 -0.71
C ALA A 210 5.29 -23.40 -1.07
N GLN A 211 5.82 -22.68 -2.07
CA GLN A 211 7.23 -22.70 -2.44
C GLN A 211 8.11 -22.21 -1.29
N ALA A 212 7.85 -21.02 -0.75
CA ALA A 212 8.60 -20.45 0.36
C ALA A 212 8.60 -21.36 1.60
N ARG A 213 7.48 -22.02 1.91
CA ARG A 213 7.42 -23.02 2.98
C ARG A 213 8.27 -24.27 2.69
N ALA A 214 8.31 -24.73 1.44
CA ALA A 214 9.14 -25.86 1.04
C ALA A 214 10.65 -25.52 1.07
N ASP A 215 11.01 -24.29 0.70
CA ASP A 215 12.39 -23.80 0.76
C ASP A 215 12.86 -23.63 2.21
N VAL A 216 12.08 -22.98 3.07
CA VAL A 216 12.36 -22.86 4.51
C VAL A 216 12.43 -24.25 5.19
N ALA A 217 11.58 -25.20 4.79
CA ALA A 217 11.66 -26.57 5.29
C ALA A 217 12.97 -27.27 4.89
N ARG A 218 13.44 -27.05 3.64
CA ARG A 218 14.71 -27.59 3.13
C ARG A 218 15.91 -26.97 3.85
N GLU A 219 15.95 -25.65 3.99
CA GLU A 219 17.01 -24.94 4.73
C GLU A 219 17.05 -25.37 6.20
N ARG A 220 15.90 -25.61 6.82
CA ARG A 220 15.80 -26.18 8.18
C ARG A 220 16.34 -27.60 8.24
N GLU A 221 16.03 -28.45 7.27
CA GLU A 221 16.53 -29.83 7.24
C GLU A 221 18.05 -29.86 7.01
N GLU A 222 18.56 -29.05 6.08
CA GLU A 222 20.00 -28.90 5.83
C GLU A 222 20.76 -28.36 7.05
N SER A 223 20.25 -27.34 7.74
CA SER A 223 20.88 -26.80 8.94
C SER A 223 20.85 -27.78 10.11
N LEU A 224 19.76 -28.53 10.30
CA LEU A 224 19.70 -29.62 11.28
C LEU A 224 20.65 -30.78 10.93
N ALA A 225 20.82 -31.10 9.65
CA ALA A 225 21.76 -32.13 9.20
C ALA A 225 23.21 -31.70 9.44
N ARG A 226 23.57 -30.43 9.16
CA ARG A 226 24.91 -29.87 9.48
C ARG A 226 25.17 -29.88 10.98
N ALA A 227 24.25 -29.35 11.79
CA ALA A 227 24.39 -29.33 13.24
C ALA A 227 24.52 -30.74 13.87
N ARG A 228 23.83 -31.74 13.30
CA ARG A 228 24.00 -33.16 13.70
C ARG A 228 25.37 -33.69 13.33
N SER A 229 25.83 -33.47 12.09
CA SER A 229 27.17 -33.91 11.66
C SER A 229 28.28 -33.28 12.50
N GLU A 230 28.16 -32.00 12.84
CA GLU A 230 29.09 -31.29 13.73
C GLU A 230 29.04 -31.85 15.16
N HIS A 231 27.84 -32.15 15.69
CA HIS A 231 27.69 -32.77 17.01
C HIS A 231 28.27 -34.19 17.07
N ASP A 232 28.03 -35.01 16.04
CA ASP A 232 28.56 -36.37 15.93
C ASP A 232 30.10 -36.33 15.82
N GLU A 233 30.65 -35.41 15.03
CA GLU A 233 32.10 -35.20 14.93
C GLU A 233 32.70 -34.76 16.28
N LEU A 234 32.12 -33.75 16.94
CA LEU A 234 32.58 -33.27 18.26
C LEU A 234 32.46 -34.37 19.33
N THR A 235 31.45 -35.24 19.25
CA THR A 235 31.28 -36.38 20.16
C THR A 235 32.37 -37.43 19.91
N VAL A 236 32.69 -37.74 18.65
CA VAL A 236 33.82 -38.62 18.30
C VAL A 236 35.14 -38.02 18.76
N GLN A 237 35.41 -36.74 18.50
CA GLN A 237 36.63 -36.05 18.94
C GLN A 237 36.75 -36.04 20.48
N THR A 238 35.67 -35.74 21.20
CA THR A 238 35.65 -35.72 22.67
C THR A 238 35.86 -37.11 23.26
N SER A 239 35.20 -38.14 22.72
CA SER A 239 35.39 -39.53 23.17
C SER A 239 36.82 -40.03 22.89
N ALA A 240 37.43 -39.64 21.77
CA ALA A 240 38.83 -39.93 21.46
C ALA A 240 39.79 -39.21 22.43
N MET A 241 39.55 -37.94 22.75
CA MET A 241 40.33 -37.18 23.72
C MET A 241 40.21 -37.77 25.13
N LEU A 242 39.02 -38.19 25.56
CA LEU A 242 38.80 -38.87 26.83
C LEU A 242 39.49 -40.25 26.88
N ALA A 243 39.45 -41.02 25.78
CA ALA A 243 40.16 -42.29 25.68
C ALA A 243 41.69 -42.10 25.75
N GLN A 244 42.23 -41.07 25.08
CA GLN A 244 43.65 -40.71 25.17
C GLN A 244 44.03 -40.26 26.59
N ALA A 245 43.20 -39.45 27.24
CA ALA A 245 43.43 -39.01 28.62
C ALA A 245 43.38 -40.20 29.61
N ALA A 246 42.45 -41.13 29.43
CA ALA A 246 42.34 -42.34 30.23
C ALA A 246 43.55 -43.28 30.02
N GLU A 247 44.02 -43.44 28.78
CA GLU A 247 45.23 -44.21 28.46
C GLU A 247 46.48 -43.55 29.08
N HIS A 248 46.66 -42.24 28.94
CA HIS A 248 47.76 -41.52 29.58
C HIS A 248 47.70 -41.62 31.12
N HIS A 249 46.51 -41.58 31.71
CA HIS A 249 46.33 -41.79 33.14
C HIS A 249 46.71 -43.22 33.54
N ALA A 250 46.23 -44.24 32.81
CA ALA A 250 46.54 -45.65 33.07
C ALA A 250 48.05 -45.96 32.93
N GLN A 251 48.72 -45.38 31.92
CA GLN A 251 50.17 -45.45 31.77
C GLN A 251 50.90 -44.76 32.93
N SER A 252 50.40 -43.61 33.40
CA SER A 252 50.98 -42.89 34.53
C SER A 252 50.82 -43.67 35.84
N THR A 253 49.63 -44.24 36.11
CA THR A 253 49.40 -45.07 37.29
C THR A 253 50.20 -46.37 37.23
N GLY A 254 50.31 -47.01 36.06
CA GLY A 254 51.13 -48.21 35.87
C GLY A 254 52.61 -47.95 36.18
N ARG A 255 53.18 -46.83 35.70
CA ARG A 255 54.55 -46.42 36.08
C ARG A 255 54.70 -46.17 37.58
N LEU A 256 53.74 -45.50 38.20
CA LEU A 256 53.75 -45.28 39.66
C LEU A 256 53.65 -46.61 40.44
N GLU A 257 52.89 -47.59 39.95
CA GLU A 257 52.82 -48.93 40.53
C GLU A 257 54.13 -49.71 40.35
N GLU A 258 54.78 -49.62 39.19
CA GLU A 258 56.11 -50.18 38.92
C GLU A 258 57.17 -49.56 39.85
N ASP A 259 57.24 -48.21 39.93
CA ASP A 259 58.14 -47.46 40.81
C ASP A 259 57.94 -47.83 42.29
N VAL A 260 56.67 -48.00 42.73
CA VAL A 260 56.32 -48.42 44.09
C VAL A 260 56.70 -49.88 44.35
N ALA A 261 56.52 -50.77 43.37
CA ALA A 261 56.90 -52.17 43.47
C ALA A 261 58.43 -52.36 43.51
N GLU A 262 59.18 -51.63 42.68
CA GLU A 262 60.64 -51.58 42.73
C GLU A 262 61.12 -51.01 44.07
N SER A 263 60.54 -49.88 44.51
CA SER A 263 60.84 -49.29 45.84
C SER A 263 60.49 -50.23 47.00
N ALA A 264 59.45 -51.06 46.88
CA ALA A 264 59.12 -52.09 47.86
C ALA A 264 60.14 -53.25 47.83
N ARG A 265 60.57 -53.68 46.64
CA ARG A 265 61.60 -54.72 46.46
C ARG A 265 62.95 -54.28 47.02
N ILE A 266 63.43 -53.08 46.68
CA ILE A 266 64.68 -52.52 47.21
C ILE A 266 64.63 -52.43 48.74
N ARG A 267 63.49 -52.00 49.32
CA ARG A 267 63.31 -52.01 50.78
C ARG A 267 63.33 -53.42 51.38
N ALA A 268 62.70 -54.40 50.75
CA ALA A 268 62.70 -55.79 51.23
C ALA A 268 64.09 -56.43 51.13
N GLU A 269 64.84 -56.16 50.05
CA GLU A 269 66.22 -56.60 49.84
C GLU A 269 67.14 -55.97 50.89
N ALA A 270 67.08 -54.65 51.10
CA ALA A 270 67.83 -53.95 52.14
C ALA A 270 67.51 -54.44 53.57
N VAL A 271 66.25 -54.81 53.85
CA VAL A 271 65.87 -55.43 55.13
C VAL A 271 66.46 -56.84 55.26
N SER A 272 66.39 -57.66 54.21
CA SER A 272 67.00 -59.00 54.19
C SER A 272 68.53 -58.95 54.35
N GLU A 273 69.21 -58.03 53.66
CA GLU A 273 70.64 -57.78 53.84
C GLU A 273 70.97 -57.32 55.27
N ALA A 274 70.19 -56.39 55.83
CA ALA A 274 70.36 -55.96 57.21
C ALA A 274 70.14 -57.11 58.22
N GLU A 275 69.17 -57.99 57.98
CA GLU A 275 68.96 -59.20 58.78
C GLU A 275 70.10 -60.21 58.64
N GLN A 276 70.65 -60.40 57.43
CA GLN A 276 71.82 -61.25 57.20
C GLN A 276 73.08 -60.69 57.87
N VAL A 277 73.34 -59.38 57.74
CA VAL A 277 74.46 -58.70 58.44
C VAL A 277 74.29 -58.84 59.95
N ARG A 278 73.07 -58.67 60.47
CA ARG A 278 72.76 -58.88 61.89
C ARG A 278 72.97 -60.33 62.33
N ALA A 279 72.54 -61.31 61.54
CA ALA A 279 72.73 -62.74 61.83
C ALA A 279 74.21 -63.14 61.79
N ASN A 280 74.96 -62.66 60.80
CA ASN A 280 76.41 -62.87 60.68
C ASN A 280 77.17 -62.23 61.85
N ALA A 281 76.80 -61.01 62.25
CA ALA A 281 77.40 -60.35 63.41
C ALA A 281 77.09 -61.10 64.73
N ILE A 282 75.89 -61.65 64.90
CA ILE A 282 75.54 -62.52 66.04
C ILE A 282 76.38 -63.80 66.01
N ALA A 283 76.45 -64.50 64.86
CA ALA A 283 77.23 -65.73 64.72
C ALA A 283 78.74 -65.51 64.94
N GLU A 284 79.29 -64.39 64.47
CA GLU A 284 80.68 -64.01 64.74
C GLU A 284 80.90 -63.70 66.23
N ALA A 285 79.98 -62.97 66.87
CA ALA A 285 80.02 -62.72 68.30
C ALA A 285 79.94 -64.03 69.11
N GLU A 286 79.06 -64.96 68.74
CA GLU A 286 78.97 -66.28 69.35
C GLU A 286 80.24 -67.10 69.15
N ASN A 287 80.87 -67.07 67.96
CA ASN A 287 82.13 -67.76 67.70
C ASN A 287 83.30 -67.13 68.48
N ARG A 288 83.35 -65.80 68.61
CA ARG A 288 84.29 -65.08 69.48
C ARG A 288 84.08 -65.46 70.95
N ILE A 289 82.83 -65.57 71.42
CA ILE A 289 82.50 -66.04 72.78
C ILE A 289 82.88 -67.52 72.96
N ALA A 290 82.63 -68.38 71.97
CA ALA A 290 82.93 -69.81 72.03
C ALA A 290 84.44 -70.09 72.00
N THR A 291 85.21 -69.34 71.21
CA THR A 291 86.68 -69.41 71.21
C THR A 291 87.27 -68.88 72.50
N ALA A 292 86.79 -67.75 73.03
CA ALA A 292 87.18 -67.25 74.35
C ALA A 292 86.83 -68.24 75.48
N ARG A 293 85.65 -68.89 75.44
CA ARG A 293 85.27 -69.97 76.37
C ARG A 293 86.17 -71.20 76.24
N LYS A 294 86.54 -71.62 75.03
CA LYS A 294 87.49 -72.72 74.79
C LYS A 294 88.88 -72.38 75.33
N GLN A 295 89.37 -71.15 75.11
CA GLN A 295 90.63 -70.67 75.66
C GLN A 295 90.59 -70.62 77.19
N ALA A 296 89.54 -70.07 77.79
CA ALA A 296 89.34 -70.06 79.24
C ALA A 296 89.26 -71.47 79.82
N ALA A 297 88.55 -72.41 79.17
CA ALA A 297 88.49 -73.80 79.57
C ALA A 297 89.85 -74.52 79.43
N ALA A 298 90.62 -74.23 78.38
CA ALA A 298 91.97 -74.78 78.19
C ALA A 298 92.96 -74.24 79.24
N ILE A 299 92.90 -72.94 79.57
CA ILE A 299 93.67 -72.33 80.67
C ILE A 299 93.26 -72.96 82.02
N THR A 300 91.96 -73.16 82.25
CA THR A 300 91.45 -73.79 83.48
C THR A 300 91.88 -75.26 83.58
N ALA A 301 91.82 -76.01 82.49
CA ALA A 301 92.28 -77.40 82.43
C ALA A 301 93.80 -77.50 82.62
N ARG A 302 94.58 -76.59 82.01
CA ARG A 302 96.03 -76.51 82.18
C ARG A 302 96.41 -76.18 83.61
N THR A 303 95.80 -75.16 84.23
CA THR A 303 96.07 -74.82 85.64
C THR A 303 95.63 -75.95 86.57
N GLN A 304 94.49 -76.61 86.33
CA GLN A 304 94.09 -77.82 87.07
C GLN A 304 95.09 -78.97 86.89
N GLN A 305 95.63 -79.20 85.69
CA GLN A 305 96.68 -80.19 85.45
C GLN A 305 97.96 -79.83 86.21
N GLU A 306 98.44 -78.59 86.12
CA GLU A 306 99.59 -78.07 86.86
C GLU A 306 99.39 -78.22 88.38
N PHE A 307 98.20 -77.87 88.92
CA PHE A 307 97.83 -78.12 90.33
C PHE A 307 97.80 -79.62 90.69
N SER A 308 97.27 -80.48 89.82
CA SER A 308 97.20 -81.92 90.05
C SER A 308 98.59 -82.57 90.06
N TRP A 309 99.48 -82.10 89.18
CA TRP A 309 100.87 -82.51 89.11
C TRP A 309 101.64 -82.02 90.35
N ARG A 310 101.47 -80.74 90.74
CA ARG A 310 102.01 -80.18 91.99
C ARG A 310 101.54 -80.99 93.22
N LYS A 311 100.27 -81.38 93.27
CA LYS A 311 99.68 -82.20 94.32
C LYS A 311 100.22 -83.63 94.34
N GLN A 312 100.50 -84.23 93.17
CA GLN A 312 101.15 -85.54 93.07
C GLN A 312 102.63 -85.48 93.46
N GLN A 313 103.34 -84.41 93.09
CA GLN A 313 104.72 -84.16 93.51
C GLN A 313 104.80 -84.06 95.04
N LEU A 314 103.98 -83.19 95.65
CA LEU A 314 103.89 -83.06 97.11
C LEU A 314 103.50 -84.38 97.79
N ARG A 315 102.62 -85.19 97.18
CA ARG A 315 102.30 -86.54 97.70
C ARG A 315 103.51 -87.47 97.68
N ARG A 316 104.28 -87.53 96.59
CA ARG A 316 105.50 -88.35 96.50
C ARG A 316 106.57 -87.88 97.48
N GLU A 317 106.72 -86.58 97.68
CA GLU A 317 107.61 -86.01 98.70
C GLU A 317 107.16 -86.40 100.11
N THR A 318 105.86 -86.35 100.43
CA THR A 318 105.33 -86.83 101.71
C THR A 318 105.43 -88.35 101.89
N GLU A 319 105.25 -89.15 100.84
CA GLU A 319 105.45 -90.61 100.88
C GLU A 319 106.92 -90.97 101.06
N LEU A 320 107.86 -90.27 100.39
CA LEU A 320 109.30 -90.41 100.63
C LEU A 320 109.67 -90.04 102.07
N LEU A 321 109.10 -88.97 102.62
CA LEU A 321 109.29 -88.59 104.02
C LEU A 321 108.67 -89.61 104.99
N GLN A 322 107.50 -90.19 104.68
CA GLN A 322 106.90 -91.26 105.48
C GLN A 322 107.68 -92.57 105.38
N GLN A 323 108.19 -92.94 104.22
CA GLN A 323 109.06 -94.11 104.02
C GLN A 323 110.38 -93.93 104.78
N ARG A 324 110.97 -92.73 104.72
CA ARG A 324 112.17 -92.38 105.50
C ARG A 324 111.88 -92.40 107.01
N LYS A 325 110.71 -91.90 107.45
CA LYS A 325 110.25 -92.02 108.83
C LYS A 325 110.03 -93.47 109.25
N SER A 326 109.43 -94.32 108.42
CA SER A 326 109.22 -95.75 108.73
C SER A 326 110.51 -96.54 108.74
N ALA A 327 111.48 -96.20 107.88
CA ALA A 327 112.82 -96.79 107.88
C ALA A 327 113.60 -96.41 109.14
N VAL A 328 113.52 -95.14 109.58
CA VAL A 328 114.11 -94.72 110.87
C VAL A 328 113.41 -95.42 112.05
N LEU A 329 112.09 -95.58 112.01
CA LEU A 329 111.35 -96.31 113.05
C LEU A 329 111.64 -97.83 113.06
N SER A 330 111.86 -98.47 111.90
CA SER A 330 112.25 -99.88 111.85
C SER A 330 113.72 -100.11 112.21
N GLN A 331 114.60 -99.14 111.94
CA GLN A 331 115.98 -99.10 112.44
C GLN A 331 116.02 -98.89 113.98
N LEU A 332 115.09 -98.11 114.54
CA LEU A 332 114.93 -98.00 116.00
C LEU A 332 114.36 -99.28 116.63
N ALA A 333 113.43 -99.97 115.97
CA ALA A 333 112.90 -101.25 116.45
C ALA A 333 113.98 -102.36 116.46
N SER A 334 114.76 -102.52 115.39
CA SER A 334 115.80 -103.55 115.30
C SER A 334 117.04 -103.28 116.15
N LEU A 335 117.25 -102.03 116.60
CA LEU A 335 118.26 -101.69 117.61
C LEU A 335 117.74 -101.83 119.06
N SER A 336 116.44 -102.08 119.28
CA SER A 336 115.89 -102.20 120.63
C SER A 336 115.95 -103.62 121.23
N GLU A 337 116.15 -104.65 120.39
CA GLU A 337 116.17 -106.07 120.84
C GLU A 337 117.59 -106.65 121.00
N LEU A 338 118.63 -105.99 120.47
CA LEU A 338 120.04 -106.36 120.67
C LEU A 338 120.75 -105.53 121.75
N ALA A 339 120.02 -104.66 122.46
CA ALA A 339 120.55 -103.74 123.48
C ALA A 339 120.12 -104.09 124.92
N GLN A 340 119.64 -105.31 125.17
CA GLN A 340 119.24 -105.80 126.50
C GLN A 340 120.32 -106.68 127.17
N GLN A 341 121.47 -106.92 126.52
CA GLN A 341 122.67 -107.49 127.15
C GLN A 341 123.72 -106.39 127.37
N THR A 342 124.00 -106.09 128.65
CA THR A 342 125.25 -105.57 129.25
C THR A 342 126.29 -104.84 128.35
N ALA A 343 126.78 -103.64 128.68
CA ALA A 343 126.47 -102.77 129.82
C ALA A 343 127.06 -101.35 129.63
N SER A 344 126.34 -100.35 130.16
CA SER A 344 126.84 -99.13 130.84
C SER A 344 128.13 -98.41 130.37
N SER A 345 127.98 -97.15 129.93
CA SER A 345 128.78 -95.97 130.32
C SER A 345 127.99 -94.70 129.90
N PHE A 346 127.56 -93.85 130.84
CA PHE A 346 128.19 -92.58 131.28
C PHE A 346 128.40 -91.52 130.16
N PRO A 347 128.22 -90.20 130.40
CA PRO A 347 127.56 -89.50 131.52
C PRO A 347 126.68 -88.27 131.09
N ASP A 348 126.04 -87.63 132.09
CA ASP A 348 125.94 -86.18 132.37
C ASP A 348 125.80 -85.06 131.29
N LEU A 349 124.87 -84.14 131.59
CA LEU A 349 124.95 -82.66 131.64
C LEU A 349 125.32 -81.79 130.41
N ASP A 350 124.45 -80.79 130.21
CA ASP A 350 124.70 -79.35 130.00
C ASP A 350 125.40 -78.72 128.77
N GLU A 351 124.92 -77.51 128.46
CA GLU A 351 125.49 -76.36 127.73
C GLU A 351 125.90 -76.54 126.23
N ASP A 352 125.27 -75.86 125.26
CA ASP A 352 125.28 -74.42 124.89
C ASP A 352 126.44 -73.99 123.97
N ARG A 353 126.16 -73.04 123.05
CA ARG A 353 127.12 -72.25 122.22
C ARG A 353 127.81 -72.97 121.03
N ASP A 354 128.19 -72.29 119.93
CA ASP A 354 127.99 -70.89 119.53
C ASP A 354 128.05 -70.61 118.01
N VAL A 355 127.66 -69.38 117.68
CA VAL A 355 127.69 -68.60 116.42
C VAL A 355 128.82 -68.80 115.37
N ALA A 356 128.46 -68.60 114.08
CA ALA A 356 129.10 -67.76 113.03
C ALA A 356 128.55 -68.15 111.62
N ASP A 357 128.49 -67.32 110.57
CA ASP A 357 128.46 -65.87 110.30
C ASP A 357 128.05 -65.69 108.80
N ALA A 358 127.89 -64.46 108.30
CA ALA A 358 127.63 -64.02 106.90
C ALA A 358 126.15 -64.08 106.42
N ARG A 359 125.44 -62.95 106.27
CA ARG A 359 125.49 -61.91 105.19
C ARG A 359 124.68 -62.32 103.93
N ASP A 360 123.97 -61.46 103.18
CA ASP A 360 123.75 -59.99 103.17
C ASP A 360 122.59 -59.62 102.19
N GLY A 361 122.03 -58.40 102.27
CA GLY A 361 121.14 -57.74 101.27
C GLY A 361 119.67 -58.22 101.16
N GLY A 362 118.62 -57.39 101.04
CA GLY A 362 118.52 -55.95 100.68
C GLY A 362 118.37 -55.75 99.15
N ASP A 363 117.69 -54.74 98.59
CA ASP A 363 116.78 -53.69 99.12
C ASP A 363 116.09 -52.92 97.95
N THR A 364 114.96 -52.23 98.21
CA THR A 364 114.35 -51.07 97.48
C THR A 364 114.07 -50.99 95.96
N GLY A 365 113.05 -50.17 95.62
CA GLY A 365 113.00 -49.30 94.42
C GLY A 365 111.80 -49.53 93.48
N ARG A 366 110.78 -48.68 93.24
CA ARG A 366 110.42 -47.25 93.54
C ARG A 366 110.67 -46.20 92.42
N ASP A 367 109.57 -45.52 92.03
CA ASP A 367 109.34 -44.18 91.39
C ASP A 367 109.78 -43.81 89.94
N GLY A 368 109.05 -42.82 89.37
CA GLY A 368 109.32 -42.05 88.13
C GLY A 368 108.29 -42.26 86.99
N ALA A 369 107.45 -41.32 86.48
CA ALA A 369 107.23 -39.86 86.61
C ALA A 369 108.10 -38.89 85.76
N GLY A 370 107.43 -38.00 84.99
CA GLY A 370 107.97 -36.86 84.19
C GLY A 370 108.19 -37.14 82.69
N ASP A 371 108.15 -36.17 81.75
CA ASP A 371 107.58 -34.79 81.71
C ASP A 371 107.58 -34.25 80.24
N ASP A 372 107.18 -32.98 80.03
CA ASP A 372 107.42 -32.07 78.88
C ASP A 372 106.58 -32.17 77.55
N ALA A 373 105.51 -31.35 77.48
CA ALA A 373 105.37 -30.08 76.71
C ALA A 373 105.81 -29.94 75.20
N PRO A 374 105.32 -28.92 74.44
CA PRO A 374 104.00 -28.25 74.39
C PRO A 374 103.55 -27.88 72.93
N ASP A 375 102.64 -26.89 72.81
CA ASP A 375 102.32 -26.02 71.65
C ASP A 375 101.53 -26.57 70.43
N SER A 376 100.66 -25.81 69.75
CA SER A 376 99.64 -24.81 70.16
C SER A 376 98.80 -24.38 68.94
N GLN A 377 97.54 -23.97 69.18
CA GLN A 377 96.80 -22.89 68.47
C GLN A 377 96.54 -22.99 66.93
N ASP A 378 95.53 -22.32 66.33
CA ASP A 378 94.44 -21.51 66.89
C ASP A 378 93.16 -21.51 66.02
N VAL A 379 92.13 -20.82 66.54
CA VAL A 379 90.80 -20.55 65.97
C VAL A 379 90.81 -19.64 64.74
N ALA A 380 89.85 -19.80 63.81
CA ALA A 380 89.26 -18.69 63.04
C ALA A 380 87.86 -19.03 62.46
N GLU A 381 86.97 -18.02 62.45
CA GLU A 381 85.63 -18.03 61.82
C GLU A 381 85.65 -17.37 60.41
N ASP A 382 84.47 -17.02 59.89
CA ASP A 382 84.15 -16.39 58.59
C ASP A 382 84.29 -17.28 57.33
N GLY A 383 83.35 -17.28 56.38
CA GLY A 383 82.06 -16.58 56.32
C GLY A 383 81.33 -16.86 54.99
N GLU A 384 80.02 -16.61 54.95
CA GLU A 384 79.09 -16.45 53.80
C GLU A 384 79.35 -17.20 52.46
N ASP A 385 78.36 -17.98 51.97
CA ASP A 385 77.37 -17.43 51.02
C ASP A 385 76.10 -18.32 50.86
N ARG A 386 75.14 -17.83 50.07
CA ARG A 386 73.71 -18.15 50.07
C ARG A 386 73.27 -19.32 49.17
N THR A 387 72.18 -19.98 49.53
CA THR A 387 71.00 -20.38 48.69
C THR A 387 70.00 -21.17 49.57
N VAL A 388 68.93 -20.60 50.15
CA VAL A 388 67.67 -20.04 49.59
C VAL A 388 66.65 -21.14 49.19
N LEU A 389 65.44 -21.04 49.78
CA LEU A 389 64.22 -21.90 49.69
C LEU A 389 64.31 -23.25 50.44
N LYS A 390 63.70 -23.46 51.62
CA LYS A 390 62.34 -23.16 52.14
C LYS A 390 61.25 -24.13 51.64
N ALA A 391 60.89 -25.04 52.56
CA ALA A 391 59.75 -25.94 52.66
C ALA A 391 58.59 -25.83 51.63
N TYR A 392 58.15 -27.00 51.17
CA TYR A 392 56.73 -27.29 50.93
C TYR A 392 56.33 -28.53 51.73
N SER A 393 55.27 -28.40 52.52
CA SER A 393 54.60 -29.50 53.21
C SER A 393 53.11 -29.42 52.93
N SER A 394 52.65 -30.33 52.07
CA SER A 394 51.31 -30.92 52.00
C SER A 394 50.08 -30.03 51.67
N PRO A 395 48.99 -30.64 51.14
CA PRO A 395 47.98 -29.94 50.34
C PRO A 395 46.62 -29.78 51.05
N SER A 396 45.72 -28.97 50.46
CA SER A 396 44.28 -29.11 50.67
C SER A 396 43.45 -28.52 49.52
N LEU A 397 42.37 -29.23 49.15
CA LEU A 397 41.29 -28.91 48.21
C LEU A 397 40.00 -29.57 48.75
N PRO A 398 38.79 -29.20 48.27
CA PRO A 398 38.36 -27.94 47.66
C PRO A 398 37.43 -27.24 48.70
N PRO A 399 36.07 -27.15 48.63
CA PRO A 399 35.08 -27.10 47.53
C PRO A 399 34.61 -25.63 47.27
N GLU A 400 33.48 -25.25 46.64
CA GLU A 400 32.30 -25.94 46.04
C GLU A 400 31.68 -25.08 44.89
N GLU A 401 30.73 -25.66 44.14
CA GLU A 401 29.60 -25.08 43.36
C GLU A 401 29.47 -23.56 43.05
N GLN A 402 29.28 -23.21 41.76
CA GLN A 402 27.98 -22.76 41.20
C GLN A 402 28.01 -22.36 39.69
N GLU A 403 27.16 -23.02 38.91
CA GLU A 403 26.54 -22.62 37.63
C GLU A 403 25.10 -23.18 37.66
N PRO A 404 24.15 -22.81 36.77
CA PRO A 404 24.08 -21.67 35.83
C PRO A 404 22.75 -20.87 35.97
N ALA A 405 22.56 -19.79 35.19
CA ALA A 405 21.21 -19.31 34.80
C ALA A 405 21.23 -18.37 33.58
N GLU A 406 20.33 -18.62 32.63
CA GLU A 406 19.99 -17.72 31.52
C GLU A 406 19.10 -16.54 31.97
N VAL A 407 18.93 -15.54 31.10
CA VAL A 407 17.62 -15.19 30.46
C VAL A 407 17.75 -13.84 29.75
N ARG A 408 17.47 -13.81 28.45
CA ARG A 408 17.09 -12.61 27.71
C ARG A 408 15.57 -12.43 27.76
N PRO A 409 15.07 -11.21 27.58
CA PRO A 409 13.90 -11.06 26.72
C PRO A 409 14.15 -10.09 25.55
N ASP A 410 13.49 -10.38 24.43
CA ASP A 410 13.33 -9.48 23.30
C ASP A 410 12.44 -8.30 23.66
N GLU A 411 12.50 -7.21 22.88
CA GLU A 411 11.27 -6.58 22.38
C GLU A 411 11.54 -5.72 21.14
N HIS A 412 10.79 -6.01 20.08
CA HIS A 412 10.70 -5.24 18.85
C HIS A 412 9.19 -4.99 18.64
N THR A 413 8.75 -3.75 18.55
CA THR A 413 7.58 -3.36 17.74
C THR A 413 7.48 -1.84 17.57
N ASP A 414 7.28 -1.41 16.32
CA ASP A 414 6.74 -0.09 15.97
C ASP A 414 5.22 -0.07 16.22
N GLY A 415 4.66 1.12 16.50
CA GLY A 415 3.21 1.30 16.56
C GLY A 415 2.76 2.65 17.14
N PRO A 416 2.31 3.62 16.32
CA PRO A 416 1.81 4.90 16.82
C PRO A 416 0.35 4.82 17.28
N ALA A 417 -0.03 5.72 18.19
CA ALA A 417 -1.41 5.95 18.59
C ALA A 417 -2.18 6.78 17.55
N ASP A 418 -3.48 6.53 17.35
CA ASP A 418 -4.49 7.41 17.95
C ASP A 418 -5.95 6.91 17.95
N ALA A 419 -6.65 7.37 18.99
CA ALA A 419 -8.09 7.45 19.29
C ALA A 419 -9.21 6.80 18.42
N LYS A 420 -9.94 5.88 19.10
CA LYS A 420 -11.41 5.85 19.31
C LYS A 420 -12.38 5.65 18.12
N THR A 421 -12.85 4.41 18.00
CA THR A 421 -14.25 4.09 17.62
C THR A 421 -15.05 3.75 18.89
N GLY A 422 -16.29 4.24 19.01
CA GLY A 422 -17.25 3.87 20.05
C GLY A 422 -18.53 3.28 19.43
N GLN A 423 -19.16 2.33 20.10
CA GLN A 423 -20.13 1.40 19.49
C GLN A 423 -21.31 1.08 20.42
N GLN A 424 -22.51 0.85 19.83
CA GLN A 424 -23.76 0.32 20.43
C GLN A 424 -24.45 1.23 21.50
N ALA A 425 -25.76 1.17 21.74
CA ALA A 425 -26.92 0.43 21.19
C ALA A 425 -28.10 1.44 21.03
N GLY A 426 -29.30 1.20 20.45
CA GLY A 426 -29.99 -0.02 20.04
C GLY A 426 -31.27 -0.22 20.89
N GLU A 427 -32.46 0.00 20.31
CA GLU A 427 -33.78 -0.36 20.87
C GLU A 427 -34.84 -0.33 19.74
N ASP A 428 -35.78 -1.27 19.77
CA ASP A 428 -36.86 -1.47 18.79
C ASP A 428 -38.14 -0.69 19.19
N GLU A 429 -38.99 -0.30 18.23
CA GLU A 429 -40.46 -0.33 18.40
C GLU A 429 -41.22 -0.15 17.06
N ASP A 430 -42.45 -0.69 17.01
CA ASP A 430 -43.29 -0.87 15.82
C ASP A 430 -44.11 0.38 15.39
N ASP A 431 -44.71 0.27 14.19
CA ASP A 431 -45.93 0.92 13.67
C ASP A 431 -46.36 2.32 14.19
N VAL A 432 -46.54 3.26 13.24
CA VAL A 432 -47.86 3.86 12.91
C VAL A 432 -47.70 4.93 11.81
N VAL A 433 -48.52 4.82 10.77
CA VAL A 433 -48.73 5.88 9.76
C VAL A 433 -49.84 6.83 10.23
N PRO A 434 -49.63 8.16 10.23
CA PRO A 434 -50.71 9.13 10.28
C PRO A 434 -50.97 9.74 8.89
N ASP A 435 -52.12 9.39 8.32
CA ASP A 435 -52.72 10.06 7.16
C ASP A 435 -53.54 11.27 7.66
N ILE A 436 -53.28 12.49 7.17
CA ILE A 436 -54.06 13.71 7.48
C ILE A 436 -54.24 14.56 6.20
N PRO A 437 -55.47 14.98 5.86
CA PRO A 437 -55.80 15.53 4.53
C PRO A 437 -55.66 17.05 4.36
N VAL A 438 -55.95 17.45 3.11
CA VAL A 438 -55.76 18.73 2.40
C VAL A 438 -56.69 19.88 2.87
N ASP A 439 -56.19 21.13 2.85
CA ASP A 439 -56.78 22.30 2.12
C ASP A 439 -56.21 23.67 2.57
N GLY A 440 -55.96 24.59 1.61
CA GLY A 440 -55.69 26.02 1.93
C GLY A 440 -54.66 26.80 1.08
N GLU A 441 -54.97 27.04 -0.20
CA GLU A 441 -54.52 28.11 -1.15
C GLU A 441 -53.06 28.70 -1.20
N PRO A 442 -52.58 29.12 -2.41
CA PRO A 442 -51.17 29.46 -2.63
C PRO A 442 -50.82 30.95 -2.41
N THR A 443 -49.72 31.22 -1.69
CA THR A 443 -49.10 32.55 -1.64
C THR A 443 -47.96 32.67 -2.65
N LEU A 444 -48.11 33.57 -3.63
CA LEU A 444 -47.06 33.98 -4.56
C LEU A 444 -45.93 34.72 -3.85
N LEU A 445 -44.69 34.26 -3.97
CA LEU A 445 -43.49 35.04 -3.66
C LEU A 445 -42.47 34.95 -4.82
N ALA A 446 -42.10 36.10 -5.36
CA ALA A 446 -41.27 36.22 -6.56
C ALA A 446 -39.77 35.98 -6.29
N PRO A 447 -39.00 35.50 -7.29
CA PRO A 447 -37.57 35.23 -7.14
C PRO A 447 -36.72 36.51 -7.22
N PRO A 448 -35.65 36.65 -6.42
CA PRO A 448 -34.74 37.78 -6.51
C PRO A 448 -33.61 37.60 -7.54
N GLY A 449 -33.43 38.61 -8.39
CA GLY A 449 -32.09 39.17 -8.69
C GLY A 449 -31.20 38.43 -9.70
N SER A 450 -31.33 38.80 -10.98
CA SER A 450 -30.30 38.55 -12.00
C SER A 450 -28.93 39.11 -11.61
N GLN A 451 -27.86 38.34 -11.79
CA GLN A 451 -26.48 38.86 -11.84
C GLN A 451 -26.04 39.07 -13.30
N PRO A 452 -25.36 40.18 -13.64
CA PRO A 452 -24.96 40.48 -15.02
C PRO A 452 -23.68 39.75 -15.45
N ALA A 453 -23.66 39.28 -16.69
CA ALA A 453 -22.50 38.61 -17.28
C ALA A 453 -21.34 39.59 -17.57
N THR A 454 -20.11 39.13 -17.31
CA THR A 454 -18.87 39.86 -17.63
C THR A 454 -18.58 39.84 -19.14
N PRO A 455 -18.15 40.98 -19.74
CA PRO A 455 -17.86 41.03 -21.17
C PRO A 455 -16.49 40.42 -21.52
N ARG A 456 -16.49 39.43 -22.42
CA ARG A 456 -15.27 38.91 -23.06
C ARG A 456 -14.60 40.00 -23.92
N THR A 457 -13.33 40.28 -23.66
CA THR A 457 -12.49 41.12 -24.50
C THR A 457 -12.27 40.47 -25.87
N ARG A 458 -12.67 41.16 -26.95
CA ARG A 458 -12.30 40.81 -28.32
C ARG A 458 -10.81 41.07 -28.54
N ARG A 459 -10.06 40.06 -28.96
CA ARG A 459 -8.71 40.22 -29.54
C ARG A 459 -8.87 40.34 -31.06
N THR A 460 -8.38 41.43 -31.63
CA THR A 460 -8.38 41.69 -33.07
C THR A 460 -7.36 40.83 -33.82
N PRO A 461 -7.59 40.53 -35.12
CA PRO A 461 -6.68 39.71 -35.91
C PRO A 461 -5.49 40.52 -36.44
N ARG A 462 -4.37 39.82 -36.68
CA ARG A 462 -3.31 40.23 -37.61
C ARG A 462 -2.64 38.99 -38.18
#